data_AF-A0A7Y7IK76-F1
#
_entry.id   AF-A0A7Y7IK76-F1
#
_cell.length_a   1.000
_cell.length_b   1.000
_cell.length_c   1.000
_cell.angle_alpha   90.00
_cell.angle_beta   90.00
_cell.angle_gamma   90.00
#
_symmetry.space_group_name_H-M   'P 1'
#
loop_
_entity.id
_entity.type
_entity.pdbx_description
1 polymer ?
#
loop_
_entity_poly.entity_id
_entity_poly.type
_entity_poly.pdbx_seq_one_letter_code
_entity_poly.pdbx_strand_id
1 'polypeptide(L)'
;MAKTLKDFVAENPVDRGRVEAHKARMLAEIRAYRLRELREQAGLTQAQLAERIGVGQRQVSKIEHGDLDSAKVGTIRNYLEAVGGELSLEYVIGDQRMQVA
;
A
#
# COMPACT_ATOMS: atom_id res chain seq x y z
N MET A 1 23.11 39.93 4.13
CA MET A 1 22.68 39.43 2.81
C MET A 1 21.54 38.45 3.00
N ALA A 2 20.44 38.57 2.26
CA ALA A 2 19.40 37.54 2.27
C ALA A 2 19.97 36.27 1.61
N LYS A 3 19.85 35.13 2.28
CA LYS A 3 20.36 33.85 1.81
C LYS A 3 19.49 33.32 0.68
N THR A 4 20.09 32.86 -0.42
CA THR A 4 19.31 32.27 -1.51
C THR A 4 18.92 30.82 -1.18
N LEU A 5 17.90 30.29 -1.88
CA LEU A 5 17.51 28.88 -1.74
C LEU A 5 18.68 27.93 -2.06
N LYS A 6 19.53 28.30 -3.04
CA LYS A 6 20.72 27.51 -3.39
C LYS A 6 21.73 27.46 -2.24
N ASP A 7 21.99 28.60 -1.60
CA ASP A 7 22.92 28.67 -0.46
C ASP A 7 22.39 27.89 0.75
N PHE A 8 21.07 27.95 0.98
CA PHE A 8 20.43 27.18 2.05
C PHE A 8 20.57 25.66 1.84
N VAL A 9 20.29 25.17 0.63
CA VAL A 9 20.37 23.74 0.29
C VAL A 9 21.82 23.23 0.25
N ALA A 10 22.78 24.06 -0.15
CA ALA A 10 24.21 23.70 -0.12
C ALA A 10 24.69 23.44 1.32
N GLU A 11 24.21 24.24 2.28
CA GLU A 11 24.53 24.08 3.70
C GLU A 11 23.65 23.02 4.40
N ASN A 12 22.49 22.68 3.82
CA ASN A 12 21.54 21.70 4.35
C ASN A 12 21.17 20.70 3.24
N PRO A 13 22.10 19.82 2.83
CA PRO A 13 21.86 18.90 1.74
C PRO A 13 20.71 17.96 2.09
N VAL A 14 19.83 17.74 1.11
CA VAL A 14 18.69 16.83 1.27
C VAL A 14 19.20 15.40 1.41
N ASP A 15 18.84 14.76 2.52
CA ASP A 15 19.03 13.32 2.69
C ASP A 15 18.05 12.56 1.80
N ARG A 16 18.55 12.08 0.66
CA ARG A 16 17.77 11.30 -0.30
C ARG A 16 17.23 10.02 0.32
N GLY A 17 17.97 9.36 1.20
CA GLY A 17 17.49 8.16 1.89
C GLY A 17 16.26 8.43 2.75
N ARG A 18 16.29 9.53 3.51
CA ARG A 18 15.12 9.98 4.30
C ARG A 18 13.94 10.36 3.42
N VAL A 19 14.18 11.03 2.29
CA VAL A 19 13.12 11.38 1.34
C VAL A 19 12.46 10.13 0.77
N GLU A 20 13.25 9.17 0.29
CA GLU A 20 12.70 7.94 -0.29
C GLU A 20 11.97 7.08 0.74
N ALA A 21 12.49 6.97 1.97
CA ALA A 21 11.78 6.30 3.06
C ALA A 21 10.43 6.97 3.38
N HIS A 22 10.38 8.30 3.39
CA HIS A 22 9.15 9.04 3.64
C HIS A 22 8.14 8.87 2.49
N LYS A 23 8.60 8.90 1.23
CA LYS A 23 7.78 8.61 0.06
C LYS A 23 7.20 7.20 0.10
N ALA A 24 8.02 6.19 0.41
CA ALA A 24 7.57 4.81 0.50
C ALA A 24 6.45 4.65 1.55
N ARG A 25 6.61 5.28 2.72
CA ARG A 25 5.58 5.31 3.77
C ARG A 25 4.29 6.00 3.30
N MET A 26 4.38 7.18 2.69
CA MET A 26 3.19 7.88 2.17
C MET A 26 2.45 7.05 1.12
N LEU A 27 3.19 6.39 0.20
CA LEU A 27 2.59 5.54 -0.81
C LEU A 27 1.91 4.30 -0.20
N ALA A 28 2.49 3.71 0.85
CA ALA A 28 1.89 2.61 1.59
C ALA A 28 0.57 3.03 2.26
N GLU A 29 0.55 4.20 2.91
CA GLU A 29 -0.65 4.77 3.54
C GLU A 29 -1.77 5.03 2.52
N ILE A 30 -1.43 5.57 1.34
CA ILE A 30 -2.40 5.79 0.25
C ILE A 30 -2.99 4.47 -0.24
N ARG A 31 -2.17 3.44 -0.43
CA ARG A 31 -2.66 2.11 -0.87
C ARG A 31 -3.58 1.50 0.18
N ALA A 32 -3.19 1.57 1.45
CA ALA A 32 -3.95 1.05 2.58
C ALA A 32 -5.33 1.71 2.68
N TYR A 33 -5.36 3.04 2.54
CA TYR A 33 -6.60 3.82 2.49
C TYR A 33 -7.51 3.38 1.34
N ARG A 34 -6.97 3.18 0.13
CA ARG A 34 -7.76 2.72 -1.03
C ARG A 34 -8.37 1.34 -0.82
N LEU A 35 -7.66 0.40 -0.20
CA LEU A 35 -8.23 -0.93 0.12
C LEU A 35 -9.41 -0.79 1.07
N ARG A 36 -9.24 0.02 2.12
CA ARG A 36 -10.32 0.36 3.05
C ARG A 36 -11.54 0.95 2.33
N GLU A 37 -11.33 1.89 1.41
CA GLU A 37 -12.42 2.48 0.61
C GLU A 37 -13.16 1.43 -0.21
N LEU A 38 -12.44 0.50 -0.87
CA LEU A 38 -13.06 -0.59 -1.63
C LEU A 38 -13.94 -1.48 -0.75
N ARG A 39 -13.49 -1.82 0.47
CA ARG A 39 -14.30 -2.56 1.44
C ARG A 39 -15.54 -1.79 1.85
N GLU A 40 -15.40 -0.50 2.14
CA GLU A 40 -16.52 0.36 2.55
C GLU A 40 -17.55 0.52 1.42
N GLN A 41 -17.11 0.65 0.17
CA GLN A 41 -17.97 0.65 -1.02
C GLN A 41 -18.70 -0.68 -1.22
N ALA A 42 -18.07 -1.79 -0.85
CA ALA A 42 -18.71 -3.11 -0.82
C ALA A 42 -19.69 -3.29 0.38
N GLY A 43 -19.86 -2.27 1.24
CA GLY A 43 -20.79 -2.30 2.37
C GLY A 43 -20.36 -3.23 3.51
N LEU A 44 -19.08 -3.60 3.58
CA LEU A 44 -18.56 -4.55 4.55
C LEU A 44 -17.83 -3.83 5.69
N THR A 45 -17.99 -4.31 6.92
CA THR A 45 -17.06 -4.01 8.02
C THR A 45 -15.79 -4.86 7.89
N GLN A 46 -14.72 -4.49 8.59
CA GLN A 46 -13.50 -5.32 8.64
C GLN A 46 -13.77 -6.72 9.20
N ALA A 47 -14.68 -6.85 10.16
CA ALA A 47 -15.06 -8.14 10.74
C ALA A 47 -15.80 -9.02 9.72
N GLN A 48 -16.77 -8.47 9.00
CA GLN A 48 -17.51 -9.19 7.96
C GLN A 48 -16.61 -9.61 6.80
N LEU A 49 -15.69 -8.75 6.37
CA LEU A 49 -14.72 -9.11 5.34
C LEU A 49 -13.80 -10.23 5.83
N ALA A 50 -13.30 -10.13 7.07
CA ALA A 50 -12.42 -11.14 7.65
C ALA A 50 -13.11 -12.51 7.75
N GLU A 51 -14.36 -12.54 8.21
CA GLU A 51 -15.21 -13.73 8.25
C GLU A 51 -15.37 -14.33 6.85
N ARG A 52 -15.71 -13.50 5.86
CA ARG A 52 -15.92 -13.92 4.46
C ARG A 52 -14.68 -14.57 3.83
N ILE A 53 -13.48 -14.10 4.18
CA ILE A 53 -12.22 -14.60 3.63
C ILE A 53 -11.49 -15.59 4.56
N GLY A 54 -12.10 -15.97 5.69
CA GLY A 54 -11.57 -16.98 6.61
C GLY A 54 -10.33 -16.55 7.39
N VAL A 55 -10.20 -15.26 7.75
CA VAL A 55 -9.08 -14.74 8.54
C VAL A 55 -9.56 -13.97 9.76
N GLY A 56 -8.65 -13.61 10.67
CA GLY A 56 -8.98 -12.73 11.79
C GLY A 56 -9.11 -11.27 11.36
N GLN A 57 -10.02 -10.50 11.98
CA GLN A 57 -10.19 -9.06 11.70
C GLN A 57 -8.88 -8.26 11.83
N ARG A 58 -7.98 -8.66 12.75
CA ARG A 58 -6.64 -8.07 12.88
C ARG A 58 -5.84 -8.11 11.58
N GLN A 59 -5.99 -9.16 10.78
CA GLN A 59 -5.28 -9.32 9.50
C GLN A 59 -5.81 -8.36 8.44
N VAL A 60 -7.14 -8.19 8.36
CA VAL A 60 -7.77 -7.16 7.53
C VAL A 60 -7.32 -5.76 7.95
N SER A 61 -7.28 -5.50 9.26
CA SER A 61 -6.80 -4.22 9.79
C SER A 61 -5.36 -3.94 9.39
N LYS A 62 -4.43 -4.89 9.54
CA LYS A 62 -3.02 -4.72 9.12
C LYS A 62 -2.89 -4.32 7.64
N ILE A 63 -3.61 -5.03 6.77
CA ILE A 63 -3.67 -4.74 5.33
C ILE A 63 -4.14 -3.30 5.09
N GLU A 64 -5.22 -2.88 5.74
CA GLU A 64 -5.80 -1.53 5.64
C GLU A 64 -5.00 -0.43 6.38
N HIS A 65 -3.92 -0.79 7.08
CA HIS A 65 -2.95 0.15 7.69
C HIS A 65 -1.58 0.12 7.01
N GLY A 66 -1.44 -0.58 5.87
CA GLY A 66 -0.24 -0.53 5.03
C GLY A 66 0.79 -1.62 5.32
N ASP A 67 0.50 -2.55 6.24
CA ASP A 67 1.30 -3.76 6.48
C ASP A 67 0.93 -4.85 5.46
N LEU A 68 1.10 -4.54 4.18
CA LEU A 68 0.79 -5.46 3.06
C LEU A 68 1.87 -6.52 2.89
N ASP A 69 3.13 -6.16 3.15
CA ASP A 69 4.30 -7.02 2.92
C ASP A 69 4.32 -8.26 3.84
N SER A 70 3.66 -8.19 5.01
CA SER A 70 3.51 -9.35 5.90
C SER A 70 2.30 -10.22 5.57
N ALA A 71 1.41 -9.76 4.69
CA ALA A 71 0.22 -10.51 4.30
C ALA A 71 0.56 -11.59 3.28
N LYS A 72 -0.04 -12.78 3.45
CA LYS A 72 0.04 -13.83 2.42
C LYS A 72 -0.64 -13.34 1.15
N VAL A 73 -0.04 -13.58 -0.01
CA VAL A 73 -0.62 -13.25 -1.33
C VAL A 73 -2.04 -13.77 -1.47
N GLY A 74 -2.32 -14.99 -1.02
CA GLY A 74 -3.68 -15.57 -1.04
C GLY A 74 -4.70 -14.79 -0.20
N THR A 75 -4.28 -14.16 0.91
CA THR A 75 -5.17 -13.29 1.70
C THR A 75 -5.51 -12.01 0.94
N ILE A 76 -4.53 -11.42 0.24
CA ILE A 76 -4.76 -10.23 -0.59
C ILE A 76 -5.70 -10.58 -1.75
N ARG A 77 -5.49 -11.75 -2.38
CA ARG A 77 -6.37 -12.26 -3.44
C ARG A 77 -7.82 -12.38 -2.94
N ASN A 78 -8.05 -13.11 -1.85
CA ASN A 78 -9.39 -13.30 -1.30
C ASN A 78 -10.02 -11.97 -0.85
N TYR A 79 -9.22 -11.03 -0.33
CA TYR A 79 -9.69 -9.69 0.01
C TYR A 79 -10.26 -8.99 -1.23
N LEU A 80 -9.48 -8.92 -2.31
CA LEU A 80 -9.85 -8.22 -3.54
C LEU A 80 -11.08 -8.87 -4.19
N GLU A 81 -11.14 -10.19 -4.23
CA GLU A 81 -12.31 -10.94 -4.71
C GLU A 81 -13.56 -10.69 -3.87
N ALA A 82 -13.44 -10.63 -2.55
CA ALA A 82 -14.56 -10.36 -1.66
C ALA A 82 -15.13 -8.95 -1.79
N VAL A 83 -14.33 -7.98 -2.25
CA VAL A 83 -14.78 -6.61 -2.58
C VAL A 83 -15.09 -6.41 -4.07
N GLY A 84 -15.08 -7.48 -4.87
CA GLY A 84 -15.54 -7.49 -6.27
C GLY A 84 -14.47 -7.21 -7.33
N GLY A 85 -13.19 -7.25 -6.96
CA GLY A 85 -12.06 -7.13 -7.88
C GLY A 85 -11.29 -8.44 -8.06
N GLU A 86 -10.13 -8.34 -8.68
CA GLU A 86 -9.20 -9.46 -8.88
C GLU A 86 -7.76 -9.02 -8.52
N LEU A 87 -6.93 -9.97 -8.11
CA LEU A 87 -5.50 -9.73 -7.91
C LEU A 87 -4.74 -10.04 -9.21
N SER A 88 -4.00 -9.06 -9.72
CA SER A 88 -2.99 -9.26 -10.75
C SER A 88 -1.60 -9.10 -10.15
N LEU A 89 -0.75 -10.11 -10.34
CA LEU A 89 0.66 -10.06 -9.99
C LEU A 89 1.50 -9.93 -11.26
N GLU A 90 2.38 -8.93 -11.30
CA GLU A 90 3.28 -8.68 -12.44
C GLU A 90 4.74 -8.83 -12.02
N TYR A 91 5.53 -9.53 -12.83
CA TYR A 91 6.98 -9.42 -12.82
C TYR A 91 7.40 -8.23 -13.68
N VAL A 92 8.29 -7.38 -13.16
CA VAL A 92 8.76 -6.15 -13.83
C VAL A 92 10.28 -6.13 -13.92
N ILE A 93 10.81 -5.97 -15.13
CA ILE A 93 12.23 -5.74 -15.40
C ILE A 93 12.40 -4.69 -16.50
N GLY A 94 12.96 -3.52 -16.15
CA GLY A 94 12.97 -2.37 -17.07
C GLY A 94 11.54 -2.02 -17.53
N ASP A 95 11.32 -2.02 -18.85
CA ASP A 95 10.01 -1.77 -19.45
C ASP A 95 9.18 -3.05 -19.67
N GLN A 96 9.76 -4.24 -19.42
CA GLN A 96 9.05 -5.50 -19.59
C GLN A 96 8.17 -5.81 -18.39
N ARG A 97 6.91 -6.16 -18.67
CA ARG A 97 5.95 -6.63 -17.67
C ARG A 97 5.34 -7.96 -18.10
N MET A 98 5.27 -8.91 -17.17
CA MET A 98 4.66 -10.22 -17.39
C MET A 98 3.73 -10.55 -16.22
N GLN A 99 2.47 -10.83 -16.51
CA GLN A 99 1.53 -11.31 -15.50
C GLN A 99 1.91 -12.74 -15.08
N VAL A 100 1.96 -12.99 -13.77
CA VAL A 100 2.37 -14.28 -13.21
C VAL A 100 1.24 -15.00 -12.47
N ALA A 101 0.21 -14.29 -11.99
CA ALA A 101 -0.95 -14.85 -11.30
C ALA A 101 -2.07 -13.81 -11.09
#